data_AF-A0A928T0U6-F1
#
_entry.id   AF-A0A928T0U6-F1
#
_cell.length_a   1.000
_cell.length_b   1.000
_cell.length_c   1.000
_cell.angle_alpha   90.00
_cell.angle_beta   90.00
_cell.angle_gamma   90.00
#
_symmetry.space_group_name_H-M   'P 1'
#
loop_
_entity.id
_entity.type
_entity.pdbx_description
1 polymer ?
#
loop_
_entity_poly.entity_id
_entity_poly.type
_entity_poly.pdbx_seq_one_letter_code
_entity_poly.pdbx_strand_id
1 'polypeptide(L)'
;MTKASLLGVAVLAASATMGCAGKPAPPFDTLKTANLTAFRLQNYEPPAAAAAAPAAPGMLPGLPPEISTWVQQGAQGLQALIPPGLLPPGMLNPQQGAVAPAPVQDTTPRFHGFRILSQTQVIDEDLKEELGKILGNDSNFDNNHAACMYAEMGLAFSSGGPSNDVLISFSCNQVAAKTFAWPHPAAGMKPKTVQKLADVVQNLWPPGA
;
A
#
# COMPACT_ATOMS: atom_id res chain seq x y z
N MET A 1 -28.82 26.85 60.51
CA MET A 1 -27.49 27.16 59.99
C MET A 1 -27.09 26.06 59.01
N THR A 2 -27.08 26.42 57.74
CA THR A 2 -26.89 25.56 56.57
C THR A 2 -25.40 25.48 56.24
N LYS A 3 -24.82 24.29 56.10
CA LYS A 3 -23.55 24.09 55.39
C LYS A 3 -23.58 22.81 54.57
N ALA A 4 -23.72 22.99 53.26
CA ALA A 4 -23.42 22.04 52.21
C ALA A 4 -22.12 22.48 51.51
N SER A 5 -21.23 21.54 51.22
CA SER A 5 -20.10 21.62 50.25
C SER A 5 -19.64 20.17 50.06
N LEU A 6 -19.94 19.41 49.00
CA LEU A 6 -19.62 19.51 47.56
C LEU A 6 -18.11 19.51 47.23
N LEU A 7 -17.71 18.51 46.42
CA LEU A 7 -16.46 18.29 45.67
C LEU A 7 -15.29 17.64 46.44
N GLY A 8 -14.59 16.61 45.93
CA GLY A 8 -14.56 16.07 44.58
C GLY A 8 -13.91 14.68 44.52
N VAL A 9 -14.43 13.85 43.62
CA VAL A 9 -13.89 12.54 43.24
C VAL A 9 -12.74 12.79 42.28
N ALA A 10 -11.52 12.45 42.68
CA ALA A 10 -10.37 12.34 41.79
C ALA A 10 -9.87 10.89 41.85
N VAL A 11 -10.53 10.01 41.08
CA VAL A 11 -9.96 8.71 40.72
C VAL A 11 -8.91 8.98 39.65
N LEU A 12 -7.68 9.22 40.07
CA LEU A 12 -6.52 9.12 39.20
C LEU A 12 -6.31 7.62 38.93
N ALA A 13 -6.90 7.15 37.83
CA ALA A 13 -6.54 5.89 37.22
C ALA A 13 -5.10 6.03 36.70
N ALA A 14 -4.13 5.73 37.55
CA ALA A 14 -2.77 5.44 37.14
C ALA A 14 -2.81 4.11 36.37
N SER A 15 -3.07 4.16 35.06
CA SER A 15 -2.73 3.09 34.13
C SER A 15 -1.20 3.04 34.04
N ALA A 16 -0.58 2.49 35.09
CA ALA A 16 0.80 2.07 35.06
C ALA A 16 0.89 0.95 34.01
N THR A 17 1.49 1.31 32.88
CA THR A 17 1.97 0.44 31.82
C THR A 17 2.98 -0.55 32.40
N MET A 18 2.50 -1.60 33.07
CA MET A 18 3.31 -2.77 33.37
C MET A 18 3.42 -3.55 32.06
N GLY A 19 4.59 -3.46 31.43
CA GLY A 19 4.93 -4.25 30.26
C GLY A 19 4.59 -5.72 30.51
N CYS A 20 3.73 -6.28 29.66
CA CYS A 20 3.50 -7.71 29.56
C CYS A 20 4.76 -8.39 29.04
N ALA A 21 5.80 -8.48 29.86
CA ALA A 21 7.01 -9.22 29.56
C ALA A 21 6.67 -10.72 29.49
N GLY A 22 6.20 -11.16 28.32
CA GLY A 22 5.90 -12.56 28.05
C GLY A 22 4.98 -12.81 26.87
N LYS A 23 4.13 -11.84 26.49
CA LYS A 23 3.21 -11.99 25.35
C LYS A 23 3.35 -10.83 24.38
N PRO A 24 3.30 -11.08 23.05
CA PRO A 24 3.23 -10.02 22.05
C PRO A 24 2.12 -9.01 22.37
N ALA A 25 2.31 -7.74 22.04
CA ALA A 25 1.25 -6.74 22.14
C ALA A 25 0.10 -7.06 21.17
N PRO A 26 -1.16 -6.81 21.55
CA PRO A 26 -2.28 -7.00 20.63
C PRO A 26 -2.17 -6.07 19.41
N PRO A 27 -2.64 -6.50 18.22
CA PRO A 27 -3.34 -7.76 17.94
C PRO A 27 -2.39 -8.96 17.66
N PHE A 28 -1.08 -8.79 17.81
CA PHE A 28 -0.07 -9.79 17.44
C PHE A 28 -0.01 -10.99 18.39
N ASP A 29 -0.63 -10.92 19.57
CA ASP A 29 -0.79 -12.02 20.51
C ASP A 29 -1.68 -13.14 19.95
N THR A 30 -2.54 -12.82 18.98
CA THR A 30 -3.46 -13.78 18.35
C THR A 30 -2.92 -14.44 17.08
N LEU A 31 -1.74 -14.02 16.61
CA LEU A 31 -1.26 -14.39 15.27
C LEU A 31 -1.12 -15.90 15.08
N LYS A 32 -0.69 -16.64 16.12
CA LYS A 32 -0.50 -18.11 16.05
C LYS A 32 -1.76 -18.83 15.57
N THR A 33 -2.93 -18.41 16.04
CA THR A 33 -4.22 -19.03 15.70
C THR A 33 -4.98 -18.26 14.62
N ALA A 34 -4.46 -17.14 14.15
CA ALA A 34 -5.11 -16.32 13.15
C ALA A 34 -5.09 -16.97 11.75
N ASN A 35 -6.10 -16.66 10.95
CA ASN A 35 -6.00 -16.80 9.51
C ASN A 35 -5.09 -15.66 9.01
N LEU A 36 -3.89 -15.99 8.52
CA LEU A 36 -2.88 -15.03 8.07
C LEU A 36 -2.57 -15.27 6.58
N THR A 37 -2.69 -14.22 5.78
CA THR A 37 -2.19 -14.18 4.41
C THR A 37 -1.04 -13.18 4.32
N ALA A 38 0.06 -13.60 3.71
CA ALA A 38 1.19 -12.73 3.41
C ALA A 38 1.19 -12.37 1.91
N PHE A 39 1.50 -11.11 1.60
CA PHE A 39 1.56 -10.58 0.25
C PHE A 39 2.97 -10.08 -0.04
N ARG A 40 3.52 -10.49 -1.18
CA ARG A 40 4.72 -9.87 -1.75
C ARG A 40 4.26 -8.72 -2.64
N LEU A 41 4.76 -7.52 -2.37
CA LEU A 41 4.27 -6.29 -2.97
C LEU A 41 5.30 -5.66 -3.89
N GLN A 42 4.82 -5.01 -4.95
CA GLN A 42 5.64 -4.21 -5.86
C GLN A 42 5.64 -2.75 -5.41
N ASN A 43 6.84 -2.26 -5.07
CA ASN A 43 7.07 -0.91 -4.60
C ASN A 43 7.12 0.15 -5.74
N TYR A 44 7.61 -0.24 -6.93
CA TYR A 44 7.71 0.66 -8.09
C TYR A 44 6.96 0.09 -9.29
N GLU A 45 6.02 0.86 -9.83
CA GLU A 45 5.36 0.58 -11.11
C GLU A 45 5.86 1.58 -12.15
N PRO A 46 6.46 1.12 -13.27
CA PRO A 46 6.73 2.01 -14.39
C PRO A 46 5.39 2.58 -14.91
N PRO A 47 5.35 3.84 -15.38
CA PRO A 47 4.17 4.38 -16.03
C PRO A 47 3.71 3.41 -17.13
N ALA A 48 2.42 3.06 -17.12
CA ALA A 48 1.86 2.18 -18.14
C ALA A 48 2.24 2.72 -19.52
N ALA A 49 2.90 1.89 -20.33
CA ALA A 49 3.14 2.22 -21.72
C ALA A 49 1.79 2.49 -22.37
N ALA A 50 1.61 3.69 -22.91
CA ALA A 50 0.38 4.05 -23.59
C ALA A 50 0.08 2.97 -24.65
N ALA A 51 -1.13 2.41 -24.60
CA ALA A 51 -1.57 1.41 -25.55
C ALA A 51 -1.28 1.89 -26.97
N ALA A 52 -0.60 1.09 -27.77
CA ALA A 52 -0.27 1.44 -29.14
C ALA A 52 -1.58 1.77 -29.88
N ALA A 53 -1.69 3.02 -30.35
CA ALA A 53 -2.82 3.45 -31.14
C ALA A 53 -2.88 2.61 -32.42
N PRO A 54 -4.04 2.09 -32.82
CA PRO A 54 -4.17 1.42 -34.11
C PRO A 54 -3.81 2.41 -35.22
N ALA A 55 -2.99 1.98 -36.18
CA ALA A 55 -2.50 2.80 -37.27
C ALA A 55 -3.69 3.48 -38.00
N ALA A 56 -3.71 4.82 -37.97
CA ALA A 56 -4.71 5.59 -38.68
C ALA A 56 -4.49 5.48 -40.20
N PRO A 57 -5.53 5.20 -41.01
CA PRO A 57 -5.40 5.18 -42.46
C PRO A 57 -5.01 6.57 -42.98
N GLY A 58 -3.84 6.71 -43.59
CA GLY A 58 -3.40 7.95 -44.25
C GLY A 58 -2.10 8.59 -43.75
N MET A 59 -1.24 7.87 -43.01
CA MET A 59 0.07 8.42 -42.63
C MET A 59 0.92 8.74 -43.87
N LEU A 60 1.30 10.02 -43.98
CA LEU A 60 2.20 10.57 -44.99
C LEU A 60 3.58 9.88 -44.92
N PRO A 61 4.14 9.40 -46.05
CA PRO A 61 5.40 8.68 -46.04
C PRO A 61 6.56 9.61 -45.67
N GLY A 62 7.30 9.27 -44.61
CA GLY A 62 8.60 9.89 -44.31
C GLY A 62 8.70 10.77 -43.07
N LEU A 63 7.67 10.82 -42.21
CA LEU A 63 7.80 11.45 -40.88
C LEU A 63 8.35 10.44 -39.86
N PRO A 64 9.40 10.79 -39.08
CA PRO A 64 9.91 9.92 -38.03
C PRO A 64 8.83 9.68 -36.96
N PRO A 65 8.71 8.44 -36.45
CA PRO A 65 7.59 8.02 -35.61
C PRO A 65 7.46 8.84 -34.32
N GLU A 66 8.56 9.37 -33.77
CA GLU A 66 8.53 10.19 -32.55
C GLU A 66 7.71 11.47 -32.70
N ILE A 67 7.70 12.08 -33.89
CA ILE A 67 6.98 13.34 -34.13
C ILE A 67 5.48 13.08 -34.23
N SER A 68 5.07 11.93 -34.78
CA SER A 68 3.65 11.58 -34.88
C SER A 68 2.99 11.41 -33.50
N THR A 69 3.76 10.89 -32.53
CA THR A 69 3.32 10.71 -31.14
C THR A 69 3.13 12.05 -30.43
N TRP A 70 4.07 12.98 -30.62
CA TRP A 70 3.98 14.32 -30.04
C TRP A 70 2.81 15.11 -30.64
N VAL A 71 2.57 15.01 -31.95
CA VAL A 71 1.48 15.74 -32.62
C VAL A 71 0.11 15.27 -32.13
N GLN A 72 -0.11 13.96 -31.96
CA GLN A 72 -1.37 13.45 -31.43
C GLN A 72 -1.60 13.84 -29.96
N GLN A 73 -0.57 13.80 -29.13
CA GLN A 73 -0.68 14.24 -27.72
C GLN A 73 -0.88 15.76 -27.58
N GLY A 74 -0.18 16.55 -28.40
CA GLY A 74 -0.34 18.00 -28.43
C GLY A 74 -1.72 18.44 -28.91
N ALA A 75 -2.31 17.73 -29.88
CA ALA A 75 -3.62 18.06 -30.42
C ALA A 75 -4.74 17.89 -29.37
N GLN A 76 -4.73 16.82 -28.57
CA GLN A 76 -5.76 16.59 -27.55
C GLN A 76 -5.69 17.59 -26.39
N GLY A 77 -4.49 17.98 -25.97
CA GLY A 77 -4.32 19.06 -25.00
C GLY A 77 -4.79 20.42 -25.54
N LEU A 78 -4.60 20.66 -26.84
CA LEU A 78 -5.07 21.87 -27.50
C LEU A 78 -6.60 21.90 -27.61
N GLN A 79 -7.27 20.78 -27.91
CA GLN A 79 -8.73 20.72 -27.95
C GLN A 79 -9.41 20.94 -26.58
N ALA A 80 -8.75 20.60 -25.48
CA ALA A 80 -9.21 20.93 -24.13
C ALA A 80 -9.01 22.41 -23.76
N LEU A 81 -8.09 23.11 -24.43
CA LEU A 81 -7.79 24.53 -24.24
C LEU A 81 -8.46 25.44 -25.27
N ILE A 82 -9.21 24.90 -26.23
CA ILE A 82 -10.04 25.69 -27.15
C ILE A 82 -11.40 25.90 -26.46
N PRO A 83 -11.67 27.08 -25.87
CA PRO A 83 -12.98 27.37 -25.33
C PRO A 83 -14.05 27.23 -26.42
N PRO A 84 -15.25 26.73 -26.06
CA PRO A 84 -16.33 26.53 -27.02
C PRO A 84 -16.73 27.88 -27.62
N GLY A 85 -16.36 28.11 -28.89
CA GLY A 85 -16.68 29.34 -29.62
C GLY A 85 -15.62 29.82 -30.62
N LEU A 86 -14.41 29.24 -30.66
CA LEU A 86 -13.32 29.69 -31.56
C LEU A 86 -13.06 28.77 -32.77
N LEU A 87 -13.91 27.76 -33.02
CA LEU A 87 -13.75 26.88 -34.18
C LEU A 87 -14.37 27.52 -35.44
N PRO A 88 -13.59 27.74 -36.52
CA PRO A 88 -14.11 28.29 -37.77
C PRO A 88 -15.18 27.38 -38.38
N PRO A 89 -16.32 27.93 -38.84
CA PRO A 89 -17.37 27.14 -39.47
C PRO A 89 -16.86 26.59 -40.81
N GLY A 90 -16.68 25.26 -40.87
CA GLY A 90 -16.24 24.55 -42.08
C GLY A 90 -15.49 23.22 -41.86
N MET A 91 -15.15 22.86 -40.62
CA MET A 91 -14.36 21.65 -40.33
C MET A 91 -15.15 20.41 -39.86
N LEU A 92 -16.49 20.44 -39.88
CA LEU A 92 -17.30 19.27 -39.54
C LEU A 92 -17.54 18.41 -40.79
N ASN A 93 -16.56 17.57 -41.12
CA ASN A 93 -16.83 16.42 -41.99
C ASN A 93 -17.31 15.25 -41.10
N PRO A 94 -18.54 14.74 -41.26
CA PRO A 94 -19.09 13.68 -40.43
C PRO A 94 -18.64 12.33 -40.99
N GLN A 95 -17.38 11.98 -40.81
CA GLN A 95 -16.96 10.61 -41.05
C GLN A 95 -15.95 10.20 -40.00
N GLN A 96 -16.22 9.04 -39.42
CA GLN A 96 -15.43 8.35 -38.41
C GLN A 96 -15.64 8.91 -37.00
N GLY A 97 -16.74 8.45 -36.40
CA GLY A 97 -16.79 8.23 -34.97
C GLY A 97 -15.64 7.30 -34.59
N ALA A 98 -14.48 7.90 -34.31
CA ALA A 98 -13.46 7.26 -33.50
C ALA A 98 -14.07 7.19 -32.10
N VAL A 99 -14.68 6.03 -31.81
CA VAL A 99 -14.98 5.65 -30.43
C VAL A 99 -13.64 5.74 -29.72
N ALA A 100 -13.47 6.75 -28.86
CA ALA A 100 -12.27 6.87 -28.05
C ALA A 100 -12.03 5.50 -27.40
N PRO A 101 -10.83 4.90 -27.54
CA PRO A 101 -10.56 3.64 -26.88
C PRO A 101 -10.89 3.84 -25.40
N ALA A 102 -11.82 3.03 -24.89
CA ALA A 102 -12.20 3.08 -23.50
C ALA A 102 -10.92 3.00 -22.67
N PRO A 103 -10.76 3.81 -21.61
CA PRO A 103 -9.59 3.73 -20.76
C PRO A 103 -9.46 2.28 -20.30
N VAL A 104 -8.33 1.64 -20.62
CA VAL A 104 -8.02 0.30 -20.16
C VAL A 104 -7.99 0.37 -18.64
N GLN A 105 -9.00 -0.20 -17.99
CA GLN A 105 -9.07 -0.27 -16.53
C GLN A 105 -7.95 -1.21 -16.06
N ASP A 106 -7.08 -0.73 -15.18
CA ASP A 106 -6.08 -1.58 -14.52
C ASP A 106 -6.79 -2.54 -13.54
N THR A 107 -6.92 -3.80 -13.94
CA THR A 107 -7.55 -4.85 -13.12
C THR A 107 -6.56 -5.60 -12.24
N THR A 108 -5.32 -5.09 -12.10
CA THR A 108 -4.29 -5.74 -11.30
C THR A 108 -4.70 -5.80 -9.82
N PRO A 109 -4.62 -6.97 -9.16
CA PRO A 109 -4.85 -7.08 -7.72
C PRO A 109 -3.88 -6.22 -6.90
N ARG A 110 -4.42 -5.51 -5.90
CA ARG A 110 -3.67 -4.59 -5.05
C ARG A 110 -3.99 -4.81 -3.58
N PHE A 111 -2.98 -4.66 -2.72
CA PHE A 111 -3.11 -4.63 -1.27
C PHE A 111 -2.73 -3.22 -0.78
N HIS A 112 -3.70 -2.48 -0.24
CA HIS A 112 -3.51 -1.08 0.20
C HIS A 112 -2.87 -0.16 -0.86
N GLY A 113 -3.21 -0.37 -2.13
CA GLY A 113 -2.70 0.40 -3.27
C GLY A 113 -1.45 -0.19 -3.94
N PHE A 114 -0.73 -1.09 -3.27
CA PHE A 114 0.45 -1.75 -3.82
C PHE A 114 0.06 -2.97 -4.64
N ARG A 115 0.65 -3.11 -5.84
CA ARG A 115 0.44 -4.28 -6.70
C ARG A 115 0.93 -5.56 -6.03
N ILE A 116 0.09 -6.59 -6.03
CA ILE A 116 0.41 -7.89 -5.47
C ILE A 116 1.22 -8.67 -6.51
N LEU A 117 2.44 -9.06 -6.16
CA LEU A 117 3.29 -9.94 -6.96
C LEU A 117 3.02 -11.42 -6.65
N SER A 118 2.77 -11.73 -5.39
CA SER A 118 2.45 -13.06 -4.92
C SER A 118 1.68 -12.97 -3.60
N GLN A 119 0.89 -14.00 -3.29
CA GLN A 119 0.21 -14.15 -2.02
C GLN A 119 0.39 -15.58 -1.50
N THR A 120 0.62 -15.72 -0.21
CA THR A 120 0.82 -17.02 0.46
C THR A 120 -0.08 -17.07 1.68
N GLN A 121 -0.90 -18.11 1.79
CA GLN A 121 -1.56 -18.41 3.05
C GLN A 121 -0.52 -18.97 4.01
N VAL A 122 -0.31 -18.30 5.13
CA VAL A 122 0.64 -18.76 6.14
C VAL A 122 -0.08 -19.79 6.99
N ILE A 123 0.36 -21.04 6.91
CA ILE A 123 -0.24 -22.16 7.65
C ILE A 123 0.62 -22.53 8.87
N ASP A 124 1.94 -22.41 8.72
CA ASP A 124 2.93 -22.71 9.76
C ASP A 124 2.68 -21.85 11.03
N GLU A 125 2.36 -22.53 12.14
CA GLU A 125 2.06 -21.88 13.41
C GLU A 125 3.29 -21.28 14.09
N ASP A 126 4.48 -21.88 13.88
CA ASP A 126 5.72 -21.37 14.46
C ASP A 126 6.13 -20.09 13.74
N LEU A 127 5.96 -20.04 12.41
CA LEU A 127 6.19 -18.82 11.63
C LEU A 127 5.21 -17.69 12.02
N LYS A 128 3.94 -18.02 12.27
CA LYS A 128 2.95 -17.06 12.80
C LYS A 128 3.32 -16.56 14.20
N GLU A 129 3.76 -17.47 15.07
CA GLU A 129 4.20 -17.12 16.41
C GLU A 129 5.46 -16.23 16.38
N GLU A 130 6.40 -16.51 15.48
CA GLU A 130 7.58 -15.70 15.26
C GLU A 130 7.21 -14.29 14.77
N LEU A 131 6.34 -14.18 13.76
CA LEU A 131 5.79 -12.91 13.30
C LEU A 131 5.12 -12.14 14.44
N GLY A 132 4.34 -12.83 15.29
CA GLY A 132 3.75 -12.27 16.49
C GLY A 132 4.79 -11.69 17.44
N LYS A 133 5.84 -12.45 17.75
CA LYS A 133 6.94 -12.01 18.63
C LYS A 133 7.75 -10.86 18.03
N ILE A 134 7.93 -10.81 16.72
CA ILE A 134 8.63 -9.72 16.04
C ILE A 134 7.78 -8.45 16.10
N LEU A 135 6.54 -8.52 15.60
CA LEU A 135 5.69 -7.35 15.42
C LEU A 135 5.06 -6.86 16.72
N GLY A 136 4.89 -7.73 17.71
CA GLY A 136 4.31 -7.40 19.01
C GLY A 136 5.31 -7.05 20.10
N ASN A 137 6.60 -6.91 19.80
CA ASN A 137 7.61 -6.54 20.78
C ASN A 137 8.17 -5.14 20.48
N ASP A 138 7.93 -4.20 21.39
CA ASP A 138 8.32 -2.79 21.25
C ASP A 138 9.83 -2.61 21.08
N SER A 139 10.64 -3.47 21.71
CA SER A 139 12.09 -3.41 21.64
C SER A 139 12.66 -3.63 20.22
N ASN A 140 11.85 -4.13 19.28
CA ASN A 140 12.22 -4.27 17.88
C ASN A 140 12.11 -2.94 17.09
N PHE A 141 11.54 -1.89 17.69
CA PHE A 141 11.26 -0.63 17.02
C PHE A 141 11.94 0.58 17.67
N ASP A 142 12.23 1.60 16.87
CA ASP A 142 12.70 2.90 17.32
C ASP A 142 12.27 4.04 16.36
N ASN A 143 12.63 5.26 16.71
CA ASN A 143 12.31 6.48 15.96
C ASN A 143 13.48 6.98 15.10
N ASN A 144 14.47 6.14 14.80
CA ASN A 144 15.68 6.55 14.07
C ASN A 144 15.51 6.56 12.54
N HIS A 145 14.29 6.34 12.06
CA HIS A 145 13.98 6.20 10.63
C HIS A 145 12.96 7.23 10.18
N ALA A 146 13.15 7.76 8.97
CA ALA A 146 12.20 8.68 8.35
C ALA A 146 10.88 7.96 8.02
N ALA A 147 9.77 8.69 8.09
CA ALA A 147 8.47 8.16 7.73
C ALA A 147 8.34 8.03 6.20
N CYS A 148 8.73 6.88 5.63
CA CYS A 148 8.46 6.53 4.24
C CYS A 148 7.81 5.14 4.15
N MET A 149 6.92 4.97 3.17
CA MET A 149 6.15 3.73 3.02
C MET A 149 6.20 3.23 1.59
N TYR A 150 7.18 2.38 1.36
CA TYR A 150 7.48 1.70 0.12
C TYR A 150 7.32 0.21 0.38
N ALA A 151 6.07 -0.27 0.46
CA ALA A 151 5.80 -1.59 1.01
C ALA A 151 6.24 -2.70 0.04
N GLU A 152 7.10 -3.60 0.50
CA GLU A 152 7.48 -4.82 -0.23
C GLU A 152 6.81 -6.07 0.36
N MET A 153 6.31 -5.99 1.59
CA MET A 153 5.51 -7.07 2.20
C MET A 153 4.24 -6.51 2.85
N GLY A 154 3.14 -7.23 2.67
CA GLY A 154 1.88 -7.00 3.36
C GLY A 154 1.47 -8.23 4.16
N LEU A 155 0.82 -8.03 5.30
CA LEU A 155 0.23 -9.09 6.11
C LEU A 155 -1.24 -8.73 6.36
N ALA A 156 -2.14 -9.67 6.14
CA ALA A 156 -3.55 -9.55 6.52
C ALA A 156 -3.90 -10.73 7.43
N PHE A 157 -4.37 -10.45 8.65
CA PHE A 157 -4.71 -11.51 9.58
C PHE A 157 -5.97 -11.24 10.39
N SER A 158 -6.75 -12.29 10.66
CA SER A 158 -7.97 -12.20 11.47
C SER A 158 -8.12 -13.38 12.41
N SER A 159 -8.72 -13.12 13.57
CA SER A 159 -9.06 -14.11 14.61
C SER A 159 -10.58 -14.21 14.80
N GLY A 160 -11.34 -14.13 13.69
CA GLY A 160 -12.81 -14.18 13.69
C GLY A 160 -13.50 -12.81 13.66
N GLY A 161 -12.74 -11.73 13.42
CA GLY A 161 -13.24 -10.36 13.25
C GLY A 161 -12.68 -9.69 11.98
N PRO A 162 -12.75 -8.35 11.88
CA PRO A 162 -12.13 -7.60 10.78
C PRO A 162 -10.63 -7.93 10.64
N SER A 163 -10.13 -7.88 9.40
CA SER A 163 -8.71 -8.12 9.13
C SER A 163 -7.84 -7.03 9.77
N ASN A 164 -6.77 -7.45 10.43
CA ASN A 164 -5.66 -6.60 10.84
C ASN A 164 -4.61 -6.62 9.74
N ASP A 165 -4.36 -5.46 9.16
CA ASP A 165 -3.50 -5.34 8.00
C ASP A 165 -2.25 -4.51 8.34
N VAL A 166 -1.08 -5.04 7.98
CA VAL A 166 0.22 -4.41 8.20
C VAL A 166 0.98 -4.35 6.87
N LEU A 167 1.59 -3.21 6.60
CA LEU A 167 2.58 -3.03 5.55
C LEU A 167 3.97 -2.96 6.15
N ILE A 168 4.92 -3.60 5.49
CA ILE A 168 6.33 -3.66 5.89
C ILE A 168 7.15 -3.16 4.71
N SER A 169 7.93 -2.12 4.99
CA SER A 169 8.88 -1.51 4.06
C SER A 169 10.30 -1.79 4.52
N PHE A 170 10.99 -2.69 3.83
CA PHE A 170 12.40 -2.99 4.06
C PHE A 170 13.30 -1.86 3.54
N SER A 171 12.91 -1.18 2.45
CA SER A 171 13.66 -0.02 1.95
C SER A 171 13.64 1.16 2.92
N CYS A 172 12.54 1.37 3.64
CA CYS A 172 12.40 2.42 4.64
C CYS A 172 12.74 1.97 6.06
N ASN A 173 12.96 0.66 6.28
CA ASN A 173 12.99 0.05 7.61
C ASN A 173 11.79 0.50 8.46
N GLN A 174 10.57 0.41 7.93
CA GLN A 174 9.37 0.88 8.62
C GLN A 174 8.19 -0.08 8.45
N VAL A 175 7.32 -0.10 9.45
CA VAL A 175 6.02 -0.79 9.39
C VAL A 175 4.86 0.21 9.51
N ALA A 176 3.71 -0.14 8.94
CA ALA A 176 2.49 0.63 9.10
C ALA A 176 1.29 -0.30 9.27
N ALA A 177 0.56 -0.13 10.38
CA ALA A 177 -0.78 -0.69 10.52
C ALA A 177 -1.78 0.11 9.68
N LYS A 178 -2.71 -0.59 9.02
CA LYS A 178 -3.69 0.03 8.12
C LYS A 178 -5.12 -0.02 8.64
N THR A 179 -5.46 -1.09 9.36
CA THR A 179 -6.84 -1.31 9.84
C THR A 179 -6.94 -1.32 11.37
N PHE A 180 -5.84 -1.08 12.07
CA PHE A 180 -5.79 -0.99 13.53
C PHE A 180 -4.75 0.05 13.97
N ALA A 181 -4.81 0.45 15.24
CA ALA A 181 -3.83 1.35 15.83
C ALA A 181 -2.54 0.59 16.15
N TRP A 182 -1.40 1.10 15.70
CA TRP A 182 -0.10 0.51 16.01
C TRP A 182 0.14 0.50 17.53
N PRO A 183 0.48 -0.65 18.15
CA PRO A 183 0.51 -0.76 19.61
C PRO A 183 1.81 -0.25 20.25
N HIS A 184 2.82 0.10 19.45
CA HIS A 184 4.13 0.54 19.95
C HIS A 184 4.32 2.04 19.79
N PRO A 185 5.17 2.68 20.61
CA PRO A 185 5.46 4.11 20.49
C PRO A 185 6.23 4.49 19.22
N ALA A 186 6.82 3.50 18.54
CA ALA A 186 7.63 3.69 17.34
C ALA A 186 7.37 2.57 16.32
N ALA A 187 7.62 2.86 15.04
CA ALA A 187 7.39 1.93 13.93
C ALA A 187 8.60 1.77 12.99
N GLY A 188 9.73 2.45 13.27
CA GLY A 188 10.99 2.22 12.58
C GLY A 188 11.60 0.90 13.05
N MET A 189 11.95 0.00 12.13
CA MET A 189 12.52 -1.31 12.42
C MET A 189 14.02 -1.20 12.69
N LYS A 190 14.47 -1.74 13.81
CA LYS A 190 15.90 -1.89 14.09
C LYS A 190 16.56 -2.86 13.10
N PRO A 191 17.89 -2.79 12.88
CA PRO A 191 18.59 -3.69 11.96
C PRO A 191 18.34 -5.18 12.21
N LYS A 192 18.29 -5.59 13.49
CA LYS A 192 17.99 -6.98 13.87
C LYS A 192 16.54 -7.39 13.53
N THR A 193 15.60 -6.45 13.58
CA THR A 193 14.20 -6.66 13.21
C THR A 193 14.09 -6.87 11.70
N VAL A 194 14.80 -6.05 10.93
CA VAL A 194 14.89 -6.16 9.47
C VAL A 194 15.43 -7.53 9.07
N GLN A 195 16.51 -7.98 9.72
CA GLN A 195 17.09 -9.30 9.48
C GLN A 195 16.08 -10.43 9.73
N LYS A 196 15.42 -10.44 10.90
CA LYS A 196 14.42 -11.47 11.22
C LYS A 196 13.26 -11.50 10.22
N LEU A 197 12.76 -10.34 9.81
CA LEU A 197 11.69 -10.27 8.81
C LEU A 197 12.16 -10.68 7.41
N ALA A 198 13.42 -10.44 7.07
CA ALA A 198 14.01 -10.96 5.84
C ALA A 198 14.10 -12.49 5.87
N ASP A 199 14.43 -13.09 7.02
CA ASP A 199 14.41 -14.55 7.20
C ASP A 199 12.98 -15.10 7.03
N VAL A 200 11.97 -14.42 7.59
CA VAL A 200 10.55 -14.75 7.34
C VAL A 200 10.20 -14.69 5.86
N VAL A 201 10.64 -13.65 5.13
CA VAL A 201 10.43 -13.53 3.68
C VAL A 201 11.06 -14.70 2.93
N GLN A 202 12.27 -15.12 3.31
CA GLN A 202 12.94 -16.27 2.69
C GLN A 202 12.19 -17.58 2.93
N ASN A 203 11.60 -17.75 4.12
CA ASN A 203 10.78 -18.92 4.44
C ASN A 203 9.46 -18.93 3.66
N LEU A 204 8.84 -17.76 3.46
CA LEU A 204 7.58 -17.63 2.70
C LEU A 204 7.77 -17.73 1.19
N TRP A 205 8.86 -17.16 0.67
CA TRP A 205 9.17 -17.06 -0.76
C TRP A 205 10.67 -17.31 -0.99
N PRO A 206 11.12 -18.57 -0.94
CA PRO A 206 12.52 -18.89 -1.16
C PRO A 206 12.97 -18.47 -2.57
N PRO A 207 14.22 -17.99 -2.72
CA PRO A 207 14.74 -17.60 -4.02
C PRO A 207 14.79 -18.80 -4.98
N GLY A 208 14.11 -18.69 -6.12
CA GLY A 208 14.10 -19.71 -7.17
C GLY A 208 12.95 -20.73 -7.10
N ALA A 209 12.00 -20.55 -6.18
CA ALA A 209 10.73 -21.28 -6.15
C ALA A 209 9.65 -20.64 -7.05
#